data_AF-A0ABD8B5J8-F1
#
_entry.id   AF-A0ABD8B5J8-F1
#
_cell.length_a   1.000
_cell.length_b   1.000
_cell.length_c   1.000
_cell.angle_alpha   90.00
_cell.angle_beta   90.00
_cell.angle_gamma   90.00
#
_symmetry.space_group_name_H-M   'P 1'
#
loop_
_entity.id
_entity.type
_entity.pdbx_description
1 polymer ?
#
loop_
_entity_poly.entity_id
_entity_poly.type
_entity_poly.pdbx_seq_one_letter_code
_entity_poly.pdbx_strand_id
1 'polypeptide(L)'
;MTFYADWRNSEERYASGHAFCDAKLAKPDVVSSFGFTDMVEDADGYLLGKAVAGGQNVVDWVRAQYNGGGALRRFRNHLDGRWQTAGNCKQSCWNILTAVDDVTVDLARKKLIMASGAMLPSVMINLPGGGDKLDAFCLGFSDRMLALTGLENTMAATYKSNLQRYLKAAGRRAAARVGH
;
A
#
# COMPACT_ATOMS: atom_id res chain seq x y z
N MET A 1 -9.96 -3.84 1.78
CA MET A 1 -11.39 -4.22 1.83
C MET A 1 -12.25 -3.24 1.04
N THR A 2 -12.19 -1.93 1.30
CA THR A 2 -12.86 -0.89 0.50
C THR A 2 -12.47 -0.90 -0.97
N PHE A 3 -11.17 -1.03 -1.28
CA PHE A 3 -10.69 -1.16 -2.67
C PHE A 3 -11.25 -2.40 -3.40
N TYR A 4 -11.47 -3.51 -2.68
CA TYR A 4 -12.17 -4.67 -3.24
C TYR A 4 -13.64 -4.34 -3.52
N ALA A 5 -14.31 -3.60 -2.63
CA ALA A 5 -15.70 -3.19 -2.86
C ALA A 5 -15.84 -2.31 -4.10
N ASP A 6 -14.90 -1.38 -4.31
CA ASP A 6 -14.85 -0.55 -5.50
C ASP A 6 -14.66 -1.35 -6.80
N TRP A 7 -13.77 -2.34 -6.77
CA TRP A 7 -13.65 -3.28 -7.88
C TRP A 7 -14.97 -4.00 -8.12
N ARG A 8 -15.63 -4.53 -7.08
CA ARG A 8 -16.88 -5.25 -7.25
C ARG A 8 -17.98 -4.40 -7.85
N ASN A 9 -18.06 -3.13 -7.46
CA ASN A 9 -19.03 -2.17 -7.97
C ASN A 9 -18.69 -1.64 -9.37
N SER A 10 -17.55 -2.03 -9.93
CA SER A 10 -17.10 -1.61 -11.26
C SER A 10 -16.64 -2.77 -12.13
N GLU A 11 -16.91 -4.02 -11.75
CA GLU A 11 -16.31 -5.21 -12.38
C GLU A 11 -16.58 -5.29 -13.88
N GLU A 12 -17.74 -4.79 -14.34
CA GLU A 12 -18.15 -4.79 -15.75
C GLU A 12 -17.31 -3.85 -16.62
N ARG A 13 -16.59 -2.89 -16.01
CA ARG A 13 -15.77 -1.90 -16.73
C ARG A 13 -14.33 -2.37 -16.94
N TYR A 14 -13.94 -3.50 -16.37
CA TYR A 14 -12.58 -4.02 -16.42
C TYR A 14 -12.60 -5.49 -16.82
N ALA A 15 -11.62 -5.92 -17.61
CA ALA A 15 -11.54 -7.30 -18.09
C ALA A 15 -11.38 -8.32 -16.94
N SER A 16 -10.83 -7.91 -15.80
CA SER A 16 -10.62 -8.76 -14.62
C SER A 16 -10.34 -7.91 -13.38
N GLY A 17 -10.32 -8.55 -12.20
CA GLY A 17 -9.85 -7.91 -10.97
C GLY A 17 -8.37 -7.51 -11.03
N HIS A 18 -7.56 -8.27 -11.76
CA HIS A 18 -6.17 -7.90 -12.03
C HIS A 18 -6.09 -6.57 -12.80
N ALA A 19 -6.85 -6.45 -13.89
CA ALA A 19 -6.91 -5.24 -14.69
C ALA A 19 -7.40 -4.01 -13.90
N PHE A 20 -8.31 -4.21 -12.93
CA PHE A 20 -8.72 -3.14 -12.02
C PHE A 20 -7.57 -2.68 -11.11
N CYS A 21 -6.84 -3.63 -10.49
CA CYS A 21 -5.67 -3.32 -9.67
C CYS A 21 -4.61 -2.57 -10.49
N ASP A 22 -4.33 -3.03 -11.71
CA ASP A 22 -3.40 -2.38 -12.62
C ASP A 22 -3.84 -0.97 -13.02
N ALA A 23 -5.15 -0.74 -13.16
CA ALA A 23 -5.65 0.59 -13.53
C ALA A 23 -5.69 1.56 -12.34
N LYS A 24 -5.95 1.07 -11.11
CA LYS A 24 -6.41 1.91 -9.99
C LYS A 24 -5.58 1.82 -8.71
N LEU A 25 -4.89 0.71 -8.46
CA LEU A 25 -4.27 0.49 -7.15
C LEU A 25 -2.96 1.26 -7.02
N ALA A 26 -2.91 2.23 -6.09
CA ALA A 26 -1.69 2.94 -5.74
C ALA A 26 -0.93 3.50 -6.95
N LYS A 27 -1.62 3.94 -8.00
CA LYS A 27 -1.00 4.47 -9.22
C LYS A 27 -0.77 5.98 -9.08
N PRO A 28 0.46 6.47 -9.34
CA PRO A 28 0.71 7.91 -9.42
C PRO A 28 -0.26 8.56 -10.42
N ASP A 29 -0.73 9.75 -10.07
CA ASP A 29 -1.61 10.59 -10.91
C ASP A 29 -2.97 9.97 -11.29
N VAL A 30 -3.33 8.84 -10.68
CA VAL A 30 -4.64 8.21 -10.86
C VAL A 30 -5.50 8.42 -9.62
N VAL A 31 -6.68 9.01 -9.81
CA VAL A 31 -7.69 9.10 -8.76
C VAL A 31 -8.29 7.72 -8.51
N SER A 32 -8.20 7.29 -7.25
CA SER A 32 -8.63 5.99 -6.75
C SER A 32 -8.98 6.13 -5.26
N SER A 33 -9.84 5.25 -4.73
CA SER A 33 -10.07 5.14 -3.28
C SER A 33 -8.86 4.60 -2.51
N PHE A 34 -7.86 4.12 -3.24
CA PHE A 34 -6.57 3.73 -2.72
C PHE A 34 -5.48 4.26 -3.66
N GLY A 35 -5.16 5.54 -3.49
CA GLY A 35 -4.21 6.29 -4.31
C GLY A 35 -2.76 6.02 -3.93
N PHE A 36 -1.83 6.60 -4.68
CA PHE A 36 -0.40 6.46 -4.41
C PHE A 36 0.02 7.09 -3.08
N THR A 37 -0.57 8.24 -2.71
CA THR A 37 -0.30 8.90 -1.42
C THR A 37 -0.77 8.04 -0.25
N ASP A 38 -1.97 7.44 -0.33
CA ASP A 38 -2.46 6.52 0.70
C ASP A 38 -1.51 5.32 0.88
N MET A 39 -1.00 4.76 -0.23
CA MET A 39 -0.03 3.68 -0.19
C MET A 39 1.32 4.09 0.43
N VAL A 40 1.76 5.34 0.20
CA VAL A 40 2.94 5.90 0.86
C VAL A 40 2.71 5.97 2.38
N GLU A 41 1.55 6.48 2.81
CA GLU A 41 1.17 6.59 4.21
C GLU A 41 1.07 5.22 4.89
N ASP A 42 0.43 4.25 4.26
CA ASP A 42 0.30 2.89 4.78
C ASP A 42 1.65 2.18 4.91
N ALA A 43 2.52 2.33 3.90
CA ALA A 43 3.85 1.73 3.93
C ALA A 43 4.73 2.33 5.04
N ASP A 44 4.75 3.67 5.15
CA ASP A 44 5.51 4.34 6.20
C ASP A 44 4.90 4.10 7.59
N GLY A 45 3.58 4.04 7.71
CA GLY A 45 2.88 3.72 8.95
C GLY A 45 3.22 2.32 9.47
N TYR A 46 3.24 1.33 8.58
CA TYR A 46 3.70 -0.03 8.92
C TYR A 46 5.16 -0.01 9.38
N LEU A 47 6.06 0.60 8.60
CA LEU A 47 7.50 0.61 8.91
C LEU A 47 7.80 1.34 10.23
N LEU A 48 7.16 2.49 10.47
CA LEU A 48 7.25 3.22 11.73
C LEU A 48 6.72 2.36 12.89
N GLY A 49 5.55 1.73 12.73
CA GLY A 49 4.97 0.87 13.75
C GLY A 49 5.90 -0.28 14.13
N LYS A 50 6.53 -0.94 13.14
CA LYS A 50 7.51 -1.99 13.38
C LYS A 50 8.78 -1.47 14.05
N ALA A 51 9.28 -0.30 13.65
CA ALA A 51 10.45 0.32 14.26
C ALA A 51 10.23 0.69 15.73
N VAL A 52 9.09 1.31 16.05
CA VAL A 52 8.72 1.69 17.42
C VAL A 52 8.51 0.45 18.29
N ALA A 53 7.85 -0.58 17.78
CA ALA A 53 7.72 -1.86 18.48
C ALA A 53 9.09 -2.52 18.76
N GLY A 54 10.10 -2.24 17.94
CA GLY A 54 11.50 -2.62 18.16
C GLY A 54 12.30 -1.69 19.08
N GLY A 55 11.65 -0.69 19.69
CA GLY A 55 12.29 0.25 20.63
C GLY A 55 12.89 1.51 20.00
N GLN A 56 12.70 1.75 18.70
CA GLN A 56 13.22 2.95 18.04
C GLN A 56 12.38 4.20 18.40
N ASN A 57 13.05 5.33 18.60
CA ASN A 57 12.38 6.63 18.79
C ASN A 57 11.71 7.12 17.48
N VAL A 58 10.48 7.64 17.60
CA VAL A 58 9.69 8.15 16.46
C VAL A 58 10.42 9.27 15.70
N VAL A 59 10.98 10.24 16.40
CA VAL A 59 11.66 11.40 15.78
C VAL A 59 12.89 10.95 15.01
N ASP A 60 13.65 10.01 15.56
CA ASP A 60 14.85 9.48 14.90
C ASP A 60 14.48 8.64 13.67
N TRP A 61 13.40 7.84 13.76
CA TRP A 61 12.88 7.12 12.60
C TRP A 61 12.44 8.07 11.49
N VAL A 62 11.67 9.12 11.81
CA VAL A 62 11.21 10.13 10.84
C VAL A 62 12.42 10.82 10.19
N ARG A 63 13.43 11.20 10.96
CA ARG A 63 14.66 11.79 10.41
C ARG A 63 15.38 10.81 9.48
N ALA A 64 15.55 9.56 9.89
CA ALA A 64 16.19 8.54 9.05
C ALA A 64 15.40 8.29 7.75
N GLN A 65 14.08 8.25 7.84
CA GLN A 65 13.20 7.98 6.70
C GLN A 65 13.22 9.12 5.69
N TYR A 66 13.03 10.37 6.14
CA TYR A 66 12.81 11.51 5.25
C TYR A 66 14.07 12.33 4.98
N ASN A 67 15.04 12.37 5.90
CA ASN A 67 16.30 13.11 5.72
C ASN A 67 17.48 12.18 5.42
N GLY A 68 17.47 10.97 6.00
CA GLY A 68 18.51 9.96 5.81
C GLY A 68 18.36 9.11 4.54
N GLY A 69 17.33 9.39 3.73
CA GLY A 69 17.08 8.67 2.48
C GLY A 69 16.44 7.30 2.67
N GLY A 70 15.89 6.97 3.85
CA GLY A 70 15.16 5.72 4.07
C GLY A 70 14.00 5.51 3.09
N ALA A 71 13.32 6.59 2.70
CA ALA A 71 12.21 6.52 1.74
C ALA A 71 12.61 6.07 0.32
N LEU A 72 13.91 6.01 -0.03
CA LEU A 72 14.38 5.41 -1.28
C LEU A 72 14.14 3.90 -1.36
N ARG A 73 13.83 3.26 -0.23
CA ARG A 73 13.60 1.81 -0.10
C ARG A 73 12.26 1.54 0.58
N ARG A 74 11.32 2.48 0.59
CA ARG A 74 10.07 2.40 1.38
C ARG A 74 9.26 1.17 1.02
N PHE A 75 8.88 1.01 -0.24
CA PHE A 75 8.05 -0.10 -0.71
C PHE A 75 8.83 -1.41 -0.70
N ARG A 76 10.13 -1.41 -1.00
CA ARG A 76 10.96 -2.60 -0.80
C ARG A 76 10.95 -3.06 0.67
N ASN A 77 11.29 -2.17 1.61
CA ASN A 77 11.30 -2.50 3.03
C ASN A 77 9.90 -2.89 3.55
N HIS A 78 8.85 -2.25 3.03
CA HIS A 78 7.46 -2.58 3.37
C HIS A 78 7.09 -3.99 2.88
N LEU A 79 7.39 -4.32 1.62
CA LEU A 79 7.16 -5.65 1.07
C LEU A 79 7.93 -6.71 1.86
N ASP A 80 9.23 -6.48 2.08
CA ASP A 80 10.13 -7.40 2.78
C ASP A 80 9.71 -7.63 4.24
N GLY A 81 9.38 -6.54 4.95
CA GLY A 81 8.97 -6.62 6.35
C GLY A 81 7.58 -7.23 6.55
N ARG A 82 6.63 -6.92 5.67
CA ARG A 82 5.23 -7.33 5.83
C ARG A 82 4.91 -8.69 5.25
N TRP A 83 5.47 -9.00 4.09
CA TRP A 83 5.12 -10.20 3.34
C TRP A 83 6.32 -11.04 2.91
N GLN A 84 7.52 -10.47 2.81
CA GLN A 84 8.76 -11.10 2.31
C GLN A 84 8.72 -11.49 0.83
N THR A 85 7.58 -11.96 0.32
CA THR A 85 7.39 -12.39 -1.06
C THR A 85 6.06 -11.91 -1.63
N ALA A 86 5.98 -11.81 -2.95
CA ALA A 86 4.73 -11.56 -3.67
C ALA A 86 3.70 -12.68 -3.41
N GLY A 87 4.13 -13.95 -3.34
CA GLY A 87 3.23 -15.07 -3.01
C GLY A 87 2.54 -14.90 -1.67
N ASN A 88 3.29 -14.53 -0.62
CA ASN A 88 2.73 -14.24 0.70
C ASN A 88 1.82 -12.99 0.68
N CYS A 89 2.16 -11.99 -0.13
CA CYS A 89 1.33 -10.80 -0.32
C CYS A 89 -0.04 -11.16 -0.93
N LYS A 90 -0.04 -11.97 -2.01
CA LYS A 90 -1.26 -12.51 -2.63
C LYS A 90 -2.08 -13.32 -1.62
N GLN A 91 -1.44 -14.24 -0.89
CA GLN A 91 -2.11 -15.08 0.10
C GLN A 91 -2.70 -14.24 1.25
N SER A 92 -1.99 -13.21 1.70
CA SER A 92 -2.48 -12.28 2.70
C SER A 92 -3.70 -11.51 2.22
N CYS A 93 -3.73 -11.10 0.95
CA CYS A 93 -4.88 -10.47 0.30
C CYS A 93 -6.10 -11.43 0.27
N TRP A 94 -5.87 -12.70 -0.09
CA TRP A 94 -6.92 -13.72 -0.04
C TRP A 94 -7.47 -13.88 1.38
N ASN A 95 -6.58 -14.13 2.35
CA ASN A 95 -6.96 -14.40 3.73
C ASN A 95 -7.73 -13.23 4.36
N ILE A 96 -7.28 -11.98 4.16
CA ILE A 96 -7.99 -10.83 4.72
C ILE A 96 -9.39 -10.67 4.12
N LEU A 97 -9.63 -11.19 2.91
CA LEU A 97 -10.93 -11.16 2.23
C LEU A 97 -11.82 -12.37 2.53
N THR A 98 -11.26 -13.53 2.88
CA THR A 98 -12.06 -14.77 3.00
C THR A 98 -12.02 -15.44 4.38
N ALA A 99 -10.96 -15.26 5.17
CA ALA A 99 -10.78 -15.98 6.43
C ALA A 99 -11.79 -15.49 7.49
N VAL A 100 -12.36 -16.42 8.26
CA VAL A 100 -13.39 -16.11 9.29
C VAL A 100 -12.91 -16.42 10.70
N ASP A 101 -11.59 -16.52 10.87
CA ASP A 101 -10.90 -16.89 12.10
C ASP A 101 -10.75 -15.72 13.08
N ASP A 102 -10.80 -14.47 12.62
CA ASP A 102 -10.80 -13.26 13.46
C ASP A 102 -12.15 -12.53 13.37
N VAL A 103 -12.86 -12.47 14.51
CA VAL A 103 -14.18 -11.84 14.64
C VAL A 103 -14.15 -10.34 14.31
N THR A 104 -13.09 -9.64 14.70
CA THR A 104 -12.95 -8.20 14.46
C THR A 104 -12.74 -7.94 12.97
N VAL A 105 -11.87 -8.72 12.33
CA VAL A 105 -11.61 -8.65 10.89
C VAL A 105 -12.86 -9.01 10.10
N ASP A 106 -13.61 -10.04 10.51
CA ASP A 106 -14.85 -10.45 9.84
C ASP A 106 -15.93 -9.35 9.93
N LEU A 107 -16.10 -8.74 11.12
CA LEU A 107 -17.02 -7.61 11.30
C LEU A 107 -16.61 -6.40 10.44
N ALA A 108 -15.31 -6.07 10.40
CA ALA A 108 -14.78 -4.99 9.58
C ALA A 108 -15.04 -5.26 8.09
N ARG A 109 -14.78 -6.49 7.62
CA ARG A 109 -15.06 -6.92 6.24
C ARG A 109 -16.52 -6.77 5.88
N LYS A 110 -17.41 -7.28 6.74
CA LYS A 110 -18.86 -7.17 6.57
C LYS A 110 -19.29 -5.72 6.44
N LYS A 111 -18.85 -4.85 7.35
CA LYS A 111 -19.20 -3.42 7.32
C LYS A 111 -18.62 -2.71 6.10
N LEU A 112 -17.33 -2.81 5.87
CA LEU A 112 -16.63 -2.04 4.83
C LEU A 112 -16.98 -2.48 3.41
N ILE A 113 -17.39 -3.74 3.20
CA ILE A 113 -17.77 -4.23 1.88
C ILE A 113 -19.26 -4.10 1.64
N MET A 114 -20.12 -4.53 2.58
CA MET A 114 -21.57 -4.46 2.36
C MET A 114 -22.11 -3.04 2.44
N ALA A 115 -21.57 -2.17 3.31
CA ALA A 115 -22.01 -0.76 3.35
C ALA A 115 -21.68 -0.02 2.06
N SER A 116 -20.68 -0.49 1.31
CA SER A 116 -20.36 -0.01 -0.04
C SER A 116 -21.21 -0.66 -1.13
N GLY A 117 -22.21 -1.49 -0.79
CA GLY A 117 -23.09 -2.17 -1.75
C GLY A 117 -22.45 -3.36 -2.49
N ALA A 118 -21.26 -3.78 -2.10
CA ALA A 118 -20.52 -4.84 -2.79
C ALA A 118 -20.81 -6.23 -2.20
N MET A 119 -20.75 -7.25 -3.07
CA MET A 119 -20.84 -8.66 -2.66
C MET A 119 -19.65 -9.07 -1.80
N LEU A 120 -19.91 -9.75 -0.69
CA LEU A 120 -18.86 -10.31 0.16
C LEU A 120 -17.99 -11.31 -0.59
N PRO A 121 -16.65 -11.30 -0.39
CA PRO A 121 -15.76 -12.27 -1.03
C PRO A 121 -16.12 -13.71 -0.68
N SER A 122 -16.54 -13.97 0.56
CA SER A 122 -16.98 -15.29 1.03
C SER A 122 -18.22 -15.81 0.30
N VAL A 123 -19.06 -14.92 -0.23
CA VAL A 123 -20.19 -15.29 -1.10
C VAL A 123 -19.69 -15.50 -2.52
N MET A 124 -18.85 -14.58 -3.02
CA MET A 124 -18.35 -14.61 -4.39
C MET A 124 -17.62 -15.92 -4.71
N ILE A 125 -16.75 -16.42 -3.83
CA ILE A 125 -15.98 -17.64 -4.08
C ILE A 125 -16.84 -18.89 -4.27
N ASN A 126 -18.09 -18.88 -3.82
CA ASN A 126 -19.03 -19.99 -3.97
C ASN A 126 -19.84 -19.92 -5.29
N LEU A 127 -19.68 -18.86 -6.07
CA LEU A 127 -20.29 -18.73 -7.40
C LEU A 127 -19.39 -19.36 -8.48
N PRO A 128 -19.95 -19.85 -9.60
CA PRO A 128 -19.16 -20.33 -10.73
C PRO A 128 -18.13 -19.29 -11.20
N GLY A 129 -16.85 -19.68 -11.22
CA GLY A 129 -15.72 -18.80 -11.58
C GLY A 129 -15.40 -17.68 -10.58
N GLY A 130 -16.12 -17.60 -9.46
CA GLY A 130 -15.92 -16.54 -8.46
C GLY A 130 -14.59 -16.66 -7.70
N GLY A 131 -14.12 -17.89 -7.46
CA GLY A 131 -12.77 -18.15 -6.93
C GLY A 131 -11.68 -17.57 -7.84
N ASP A 132 -11.76 -17.85 -9.14
CA ASP A 132 -10.78 -17.36 -10.13
C ASP A 132 -10.82 -15.83 -10.26
N LYS A 133 -12.01 -15.22 -10.20
CA LYS A 133 -12.15 -13.77 -10.15
C LYS A 133 -11.45 -13.17 -8.93
N LEU A 134 -11.63 -13.76 -7.75
CA LEU A 134 -10.96 -13.28 -6.52
C LEU A 134 -9.45 -13.47 -6.64
N ASP A 135 -9.01 -14.61 -7.15
CA ASP A 135 -7.60 -14.94 -7.32
C ASP A 135 -6.89 -13.92 -8.22
N ALA A 136 -7.52 -13.58 -9.35
CA ALA A 136 -7.03 -12.55 -10.27
C ALA A 136 -6.91 -11.17 -9.59
N PHE A 137 -7.89 -10.78 -8.77
CA PHE A 137 -7.80 -9.55 -7.98
C PHE A 137 -6.63 -9.57 -6.98
N CYS A 138 -6.48 -10.67 -6.22
CA CYS A 138 -5.40 -10.84 -5.26
C CYS A 138 -4.03 -10.88 -5.95
N LEU A 139 -3.93 -11.47 -7.14
CA LEU A 139 -2.73 -11.45 -7.96
C LEU A 139 -2.39 -10.01 -8.37
N GLY A 140 -3.35 -9.25 -8.91
CA GLY A 140 -3.12 -7.85 -9.29
C GLY A 140 -2.73 -6.96 -8.09
N PHE A 141 -3.28 -7.23 -6.90
CA PHE A 141 -2.85 -6.57 -5.68
C PHE A 141 -1.37 -6.81 -5.39
N SER A 142 -0.95 -8.08 -5.42
CA SER A 142 0.44 -8.48 -5.17
C SER A 142 1.41 -7.94 -6.22
N ASP A 143 1.06 -8.06 -7.50
CA ASP A 143 1.86 -7.56 -8.62
C ASP A 143 2.06 -6.05 -8.50
N ARG A 144 1.02 -5.31 -8.09
CA ARG A 144 1.16 -3.88 -7.85
C ARG A 144 2.12 -3.55 -6.71
N MET A 145 2.04 -4.29 -5.60
CA MET A 145 2.99 -4.11 -4.48
C MET A 145 4.44 -4.35 -4.94
N LEU A 146 4.67 -5.39 -5.74
CA LEU A 146 5.99 -5.66 -6.31
C LEU A 146 6.42 -4.56 -7.29
N ALA A 147 5.52 -4.11 -8.17
CA ALA A 147 5.79 -3.05 -9.14
C ALA A 147 6.15 -1.70 -8.48
N LEU A 148 5.58 -1.40 -7.30
CA LEU A 148 5.97 -0.22 -6.52
C LEU A 148 7.45 -0.26 -6.12
N THR A 149 7.99 -1.44 -5.76
CA THR A 149 9.43 -1.58 -5.47
C THR A 149 10.30 -1.33 -6.70
N GLY A 150 9.80 -1.69 -7.89
CA GLY A 150 10.44 -1.38 -9.17
C GLY A 150 10.42 0.12 -9.46
N LEU A 151 9.25 0.75 -9.27
CA LEU A 151 9.07 2.20 -9.45
C LEU A 151 10.05 3.00 -8.58
N GLU A 152 10.25 2.62 -7.32
CA GLU A 152 11.26 3.26 -6.44
C GLU A 152 12.65 3.27 -7.05
N ASN A 153 13.09 2.14 -7.60
CA ASN A 153 14.42 2.05 -8.20
C ASN A 153 14.52 2.96 -9.42
N THR A 154 13.47 3.03 -10.25
CA THR A 154 13.45 3.91 -11.43
C THR A 154 13.45 5.39 -11.07
N MET A 155 12.82 5.77 -9.96
CA MET A 155 12.73 7.16 -9.50
C MET A 155 13.85 7.58 -8.54
N ALA A 156 14.76 6.66 -8.20
CA ALA A 156 15.77 6.88 -7.16
C ALA A 156 16.67 8.10 -7.42
N ALA A 157 17.07 8.33 -8.67
CA ALA A 157 17.90 9.48 -9.04
C ALA A 157 17.16 10.81 -8.81
N THR A 158 15.90 10.89 -9.26
CA THR A 158 15.02 12.05 -9.05
C THR A 158 14.83 12.32 -7.57
N TYR A 159 14.55 11.28 -6.78
CA TYR A 159 14.37 11.42 -5.33
C TYR A 159 15.64 11.92 -4.64
N LYS A 160 16.82 11.36 -4.97
CA LYS A 160 18.10 11.82 -4.42
C LYS A 160 18.35 13.30 -4.73
N SER A 161 18.08 13.74 -5.96
CA SER A 161 18.20 15.15 -6.34
C SER A 161 17.26 16.04 -5.53
N ASN A 162 16.00 15.64 -5.38
CA ASN A 162 15.00 16.38 -4.60
C ASN A 162 15.38 16.45 -3.11
N LEU A 163 15.85 15.36 -2.53
CA LEU A 163 16.33 15.31 -1.14
C LEU A 163 17.50 16.26 -0.92
N GLN A 164 18.49 16.26 -1.80
CA GLN A 164 19.63 17.19 -1.71
C GLN A 164 19.19 18.66 -1.76
N ARG A 165 18.26 19.00 -2.65
CA ARG A 165 17.69 20.36 -2.73
C ARG A 165 16.96 20.73 -1.43
N TYR A 166 16.14 19.82 -0.91
CA TYR A 166 15.42 20.01 0.35
C TYR A 166 16.39 20.24 1.52
N LEU A 167 17.41 19.38 1.69
CA LEU A 167 18.38 19.49 2.78
C LEU A 167 19.19 20.78 2.69
N LYS A 168 19.60 21.20 1.49
CA LYS A 168 20.28 22.49 1.27
C LYS A 168 19.40 23.67 1.67
N ALA A 169 18.11 23.65 1.32
CA ALA A 169 17.17 24.69 1.71
C ALA A 169 16.90 24.69 3.22
N ALA A 170 16.80 23.51 3.85
CA ALA A 170 16.63 23.38 5.29
C ALA A 170 17.83 23.93 6.06
N GLY A 171 19.07 23.62 5.64
CA GLY A 171 20.28 24.15 6.25
C GLY A 171 20.36 25.68 6.19
N ARG A 172 19.98 26.28 5.05
CA ARG A 172 19.91 27.75 4.91
C ARG A 172 18.91 28.38 5.89
N ARG A 173 17.73 27.78 6.06
CA ARG A 173 16.72 28.25 7.03
C ARG A 173 17.19 28.12 8.47
N ALA A 174 17.91 27.05 8.80
CA ALA A 174 18.45 26.86 10.15
C ALA A 174 19.52 27.92 10.47
N ALA A 175 20.46 28.17 9.56
CA ALA A 175 21.49 29.20 9.74
C ALA A 175 20.91 30.60 9.95
N ALA A 176 19.86 30.97 9.19
CA ALA A 176 19.17 32.25 9.34
C ALA A 176 18.49 32.44 10.71
N ARG A 177 18.11 31.35 11.40
CA ARG A 177 17.49 31.40 12.73
C ARG A 177 18.49 31.55 13.87
N VAL A 178 19.76 31.23 13.65
CA VAL A 178 20.83 31.31 14.67
C VAL A 178 21.55 32.66 14.61
N GLY A 179 21.42 33.40 13.50
CA GLY A 179 21.98 34.75 13.33
C GLY A 179 21.09 35.90 13.83
N HIS A 180 19.98 35.59 14.51
CA HIS A 180 19.08 36.51 15.21
C HIS A 180 19.05 36.14 16.69
#